data_AF-A0A2I1G6B2-F1
#
_entry.id   AF-A0A2I1G6B2-F1
#
_cell.length_a   1.000
_cell.length_b   1.000
_cell.length_c   1.000
_cell.angle_alpha   90.00
_cell.angle_beta   90.00
_cell.angle_gamma   90.00
#
_symmetry.space_group_name_H-M   'P 1'
#
loop_
_entity.id
_entity.type
_entity.pdbx_description
1 polymer ?
#
loop_
_entity_poly.entity_id
_entity_poly.type
_entity_poly.pdbx_seq_one_letter_code
_entity_poly.pdbx_strand_id
1 'polypeptide(L)'
;MLIFKTEYNDLKKLVQNVFNETPYFCITSDGWSNVNKAPIPKGIEECMISIGIDKFIAVITDNANNMKLAWRILKEKYADKIFLGCWANGINL
;
A
#
# COMPACT_ATOMS: atom_id res chain seq x y z
N MET A 1 15.24 -10.99 -23.41
CA MET A 1 13.87 -10.44 -23.25
C MET A 1 12.85 -11.51 -22.80
N LEU A 2 12.90 -12.75 -23.34
CA LEU A 2 12.03 -13.86 -22.88
C LEU A 2 12.24 -14.26 -21.40
N ILE A 3 13.49 -14.28 -20.92
CA ILE A 3 13.84 -14.65 -19.53
C ILE A 3 13.12 -13.75 -18.51
N PHE A 4 13.22 -12.43 -18.67
CA PHE A 4 12.54 -11.48 -17.78
C PHE A 4 11.01 -11.64 -17.75
N LYS A 5 10.39 -12.05 -18.86
CA LYS A 5 8.94 -12.28 -18.92
C LYS A 5 8.55 -13.53 -18.13
N THR A 6 9.35 -14.58 -18.20
CA THR A 6 9.14 -15.81 -17.41
C THR A 6 9.31 -15.52 -15.93
N GLU A 7 10.42 -14.88 -15.53
CA GLU A 7 10.68 -14.51 -14.14
C GLU A 7 9.58 -13.62 -13.56
N TYR A 8 9.11 -12.63 -14.32
CA TYR A 8 7.99 -11.78 -13.91
C TYR A 8 6.71 -12.58 -13.68
N ASN A 9 6.37 -13.51 -14.59
CA ASN A 9 5.16 -14.33 -14.46
C ASN A 9 5.24 -15.28 -13.26
N ASP A 10 6.41 -15.85 -12.99
CA ASP A 10 6.59 -16.77 -11.88
C ASP A 10 6.57 -16.02 -10.54
N LEU A 11 7.20 -14.84 -10.46
CA LEU A 11 7.07 -13.95 -9.32
C LEU A 11 5.62 -13.52 -9.09
N LYS A 12 4.90 -13.18 -10.16
CA LYS A 12 3.49 -12.80 -10.07
C LYS A 12 2.62 -13.92 -9.50
N LYS A 13 2.85 -15.18 -9.92
CA LYS A 13 2.16 -16.35 -9.35
C LYS A 13 2.49 -16.55 -7.88
N LEU A 14 3.77 -16.43 -7.52
CA LEU A 14 4.20 -16.53 -6.12
C LEU A 14 3.52 -15.48 -5.24
N VAL A 15 3.53 -14.22 -5.66
CA VAL A 15 2.88 -13.12 -4.95
C VAL A 15 1.37 -13.33 -4.82
N GLN A 16 0.70 -13.82 -5.86
CA GLN A 16 -0.72 -14.18 -5.81
C GLN A 16 -0.99 -15.28 -4.76
N ASN A 17 -0.15 -16.31 -4.69
CA ASN A 17 -0.30 -17.35 -3.67
C ASN A 17 -0.13 -16.77 -2.26
N VAL A 18 0.87 -15.90 -2.04
CA VAL A 18 1.05 -15.19 -0.76
C VAL A 18 -0.20 -14.37 -0.41
N PHE A 19 -0.77 -13.63 -1.37
CA PHE A 19 -2.01 -12.89 -1.17
C PHE A 19 -3.19 -13.78 -0.79
N ASN A 20 -3.30 -14.97 -1.38
CA ASN A 20 -4.39 -15.90 -1.09
C ASN A 20 -4.26 -16.53 0.30
N GLU A 21 -3.07 -17.00 0.66
CA GLU A 21 -2.80 -17.75 1.88
C GLU A 21 -2.66 -16.86 3.12
N THR A 22 -2.20 -15.62 2.95
CA THR A 22 -1.99 -14.71 4.08
C THR A 22 -3.33 -14.14 4.56
N PRO A 23 -3.63 -14.23 5.87
CA PRO A 23 -4.88 -13.73 6.42
C PRO A 23 -4.87 -12.21 6.65
N TYR A 24 -3.72 -11.63 6.97
CA TYR A 24 -3.59 -10.23 7.36
C TYR A 24 -2.41 -9.53 6.70
N PHE A 25 -2.64 -8.30 6.26
CA PHE A 25 -1.66 -7.43 5.63
C PHE A 25 -1.57 -6.07 6.32
N CYS A 26 -0.38 -5.51 6.27
CA CYS A 26 -0.12 -4.10 6.48
C CYS A 26 0.42 -3.53 5.17
N ILE A 27 -0.12 -2.39 4.71
CA ILE A 27 0.43 -1.67 3.56
C ILE A 27 1.27 -0.48 4.03
N THR A 28 2.47 -0.37 3.49
CA THR A 28 3.37 0.77 3.68
C THR A 28 3.53 1.47 2.34
N SER A 29 3.18 2.75 2.25
CA SER A 29 3.36 3.54 1.03
C SER A 29 4.21 4.77 1.31
N ASP A 30 5.28 4.91 0.51
CA ASP A 30 6.01 6.14 0.33
C ASP A 30 5.39 6.94 -0.83
N GLY A 31 5.37 8.26 -0.68
CA GLY A 31 4.72 9.21 -1.60
C GLY A 31 5.68 9.89 -2.55
N TRP A 32 6.90 9.35 -2.74
CA TRP A 32 8.02 10.08 -3.33
C TRP A 32 7.78 10.50 -4.79
N SER A 33 6.99 9.76 -5.57
CA SER A 33 6.75 10.09 -6.98
C SER A 33 5.35 9.70 -7.42
N ASN A 34 4.39 10.62 -7.26
CA ASN A 34 3.08 10.53 -7.93
C ASN A 34 3.21 10.88 -9.43
N VAL A 35 3.97 10.07 -10.17
CA VAL A 35 4.29 10.28 -11.60
C VAL A 35 3.04 10.41 -12.47
N ASN A 36 1.95 9.73 -12.09
CA ASN A 36 0.69 9.75 -12.83
C ASN A 36 -0.27 10.86 -12.38
N LYS A 37 0.11 11.68 -11.38
CA LYS A 37 -0.74 12.71 -10.74
C LYS A 37 -2.10 12.19 -10.25
N ALA A 38 -2.24 10.88 -10.08
CA ALA A 38 -3.45 10.28 -9.57
C ALA A 38 -3.60 10.60 -8.08
N PRO A 39 -4.83 10.70 -7.53
CA PRO A 39 -4.98 10.84 -6.09
C PRO A 39 -4.33 9.66 -5.37
N ILE A 40 -3.30 9.94 -4.56
CA ILE A 40 -2.59 8.92 -3.78
C ILE A 40 -3.52 8.04 -2.94
N PRO A 41 -4.55 8.55 -2.22
CA PRO A 41 -5.45 7.67 -1.47
C PRO A 41 -6.15 6.64 -2.36
N LYS A 42 -6.49 7.02 -3.61
CA LYS A 42 -7.12 6.12 -4.56
C LYS A 42 -6.18 4.97 -4.97
N GLY A 43 -4.90 5.27 -5.23
CA GLY A 43 -3.92 4.23 -5.57
C GLY A 43 -3.71 3.22 -4.46
N ILE A 44 -3.59 3.68 -3.21
CA ILE A 44 -3.47 2.80 -2.03
C ILE A 44 -4.73 1.94 -1.89
N GLU A 45 -5.92 2.55 -2.01
CA GLU A 45 -7.20 1.85 -1.92
C GLU A 45 -7.39 0.80 -3.00
N GLU A 46 -7.06 1.10 -4.26
CA GLU A 46 -7.14 0.14 -5.36
C GLU A 46 -6.22 -1.07 -5.13
N CYS A 47 -5.02 -0.86 -4.59
CA CYS A 47 -4.14 -1.96 -4.18
C CYS A 47 -4.79 -2.83 -3.11
N MET A 48 -5.34 -2.22 -2.05
CA MET A 48 -6.00 -2.96 -0.96
C MET A 48 -7.21 -3.76 -1.47
N ILE A 49 -8.06 -3.16 -2.31
CA ILE A 49 -9.22 -3.82 -2.92
C ILE A 49 -8.78 -5.00 -3.78
N SER A 50 -7.72 -4.84 -4.58
CA SER A 50 -7.24 -5.90 -5.49
C SER A 50 -6.76 -7.18 -4.77
N ILE A 51 -6.35 -7.07 -3.51
CA ILE A 51 -5.86 -8.16 -2.66
C ILE A 51 -6.98 -8.70 -1.73
N GLY A 52 -7.99 -7.88 -1.46
CA GLY A 52 -9.05 -8.14 -0.50
C GLY A 52 -8.92 -7.21 0.69
N ILE A 53 -9.75 -6.17 0.72
CA ILE A 53 -9.63 -5.07 1.68
C ILE A 53 -9.76 -5.52 3.14
N ASP A 54 -10.54 -6.57 3.40
CA ASP A 54 -10.75 -7.14 4.74
C ASP A 54 -9.50 -7.82 5.30
N LYS A 55 -8.52 -8.15 4.45
CA LYS A 55 -7.24 -8.67 4.88
C LYS A 55 -6.34 -7.56 5.43
N PHE A 56 -6.62 -6.28 5.19
CA PHE A 56 -5.76 -5.19 5.65
C PHE A 56 -6.14 -4.71 7.04
N ILE A 57 -5.22 -4.89 7.99
CA ILE A 57 -5.40 -4.43 9.37
C ILE A 57 -4.77 -3.05 9.60
N ALA A 58 -3.80 -2.65 8.76
CA ALA A 58 -3.06 -1.42 8.96
C ALA A 58 -2.62 -0.77 7.64
N VAL A 59 -2.59 0.57 7.66
CA VAL A 59 -2.08 1.45 6.61
C VAL A 59 -1.03 2.37 7.22
N ILE A 60 0.16 2.37 6.65
CA ILE A 60 1.28 3.23 7.04
C ILE A 60 1.65 4.10 5.85
N THR A 61 1.65 5.41 6.04
CA THR A 61 2.08 6.39 5.02
C THR A 61 3.28 7.16 5.51
N ASP A 62 4.06 7.73 4.59
CA ASP A 62 5.04 8.76 4.98
C ASP A 62 4.35 10.03 5.54
N ASN A 63 5.19 10.95 6.03
CA ASN A 63 4.75 12.18 6.71
C ASN A 63 4.73 13.43 5.82
N ALA A 64 4.97 13.31 4.51
CA ALA A 64 4.83 14.39 3.56
C ALA A 64 3.37 14.88 3.49
N ASN A 65 3.15 16.13 3.10
CA ASN A 65 1.82 16.75 3.17
C ASN A 65 0.76 16.02 2.34
N ASN A 66 1.13 15.56 1.14
CA ASN A 66 0.27 14.77 0.26
C ASN A 66 -0.07 13.40 0.86
N MET A 67 0.87 12.76 1.56
CA MET A 67 0.66 11.47 2.22
C MET A 67 -0.17 11.59 3.48
N LYS A 68 0.02 12.65 4.29
CA LYS A 68 -0.88 12.98 5.40
C LYS A 68 -2.31 13.22 4.95
N LEU A 69 -2.50 13.84 3.77
CA LEU A 69 -3.83 14.00 3.18
C LEU A 69 -4.42 12.63 2.79
N ALA A 70 -3.65 11.78 2.12
CA ALA A 70 -4.08 10.42 1.76
C ALA A 70 -4.45 9.59 3.01
N TRP A 71 -3.61 9.65 4.03
CA TRP A 71 -3.81 9.03 5.35
C TRP A 71 -5.13 9.48 5.98
N ARG A 72 -5.42 10.78 5.99
CA ARG A 72 -6.66 11.32 6.57
C ARG A 72 -7.89 10.81 5.84
N ILE A 73 -7.88 10.87 4.51
CA ILE A 73 -8.98 10.42 3.66
C ILE A 73 -9.28 8.93 3.89
N LEU A 74 -8.22 8.10 3.91
CA LEU A 74 -8.38 6.67 4.12
C LEU A 74 -8.82 6.33 5.54
N LYS A 75 -8.31 7.05 6.55
CA LYS A 75 -8.71 6.88 7.95
C LYS A 75 -10.17 7.21 8.18
N GLU A 76 -10.66 8.28 7.57
CA GLU A 76 -12.09 8.66 7.62
C GLU A 76 -12.98 7.59 6.98
N LYS A 77 -12.51 6.95 5.90
CA LYS A 77 -13.25 5.91 5.16
C LYS A 77 -13.22 4.54 5.84
N TYR A 78 -12.10 4.17 6.47
CA TYR A 78 -11.85 2.84 7.04
C TYR A 78 -11.55 2.91 8.53
N ALA A 79 -12.54 3.29 9.32
CA ALA A 79 -12.39 3.45 10.77
C ALA A 79 -12.05 2.14 11.51
N ASP A 80 -12.24 0.99 10.86
CA ASP A 80 -11.93 -0.35 11.38
C ASP A 80 -10.44 -0.74 11.25
N LYS A 81 -9.62 0.10 10.60
CA LYS A 81 -8.20 -0.18 10.33
C LYS A 81 -7.27 0.72 11.14
N ILE A 82 -6.05 0.24 11.40
CA ILE A 82 -5.02 0.99 12.10
C ILE A 82 -4.28 1.92 11.12
N PHE A 83 -4.13 3.19 11.49
CA PHE A 83 -3.47 4.20 10.67
C PHE A 83 -2.26 4.77 11.39
N LEU A 84 -1.06 4.53 10.83
CA LEU A 84 0.22 4.99 11.41
C LEU A 84 0.99 5.88 10.42
N GLY A 85 1.84 6.75 10.95
CA GLY A 85 2.84 7.48 10.15
C GLY A 85 4.17 6.73 10.08
N CYS A 86 5.01 7.07 9.12
CA CYS A 86 6.34 6.50 8.99
C CYS A 86 7.25 6.92 10.15
N TRP A 87 7.77 5.93 10.89
CA TRP A 87 8.66 6.16 12.02
C TRP A 87 10.03 6.66 11.61
N ALA A 88 10.58 6.27 10.45
CA ALA A 88 11.86 6.77 9.97
C ALA A 88 11.88 8.31 9.91
N ASN A 89 10.81 8.91 9.36
CA ASN A 89 10.63 10.36 9.43
C ASN A 89 10.48 10.87 10.88
N GLY A 90 9.79 10.12 11.75
CA GLY A 90 9.59 10.49 13.15
C GLY A 90 10.88 10.59 13.97
N ILE A 91 11.92 9.83 13.58
CA ILE A 91 13.27 9.88 14.18
C ILE A 91 14.30 10.60 13.30
N ASN A 92 13.83 11.32 12.27
CA ASN A 92 14.66 12.13 11.38
C ASN A 92 15.81 11.35 10.71
N LEU A 93 15.52 10.10 10.31
CA LEU A 93 16.37 9.27 9.47
C LEU A 93 16.08 9.49 7.98
#